data_AF-A0A939B0U3-F1
#
_entry.id   AF-A0A939B0U3-F1
#
_cell.length_a   1.000
_cell.length_b   1.000
_cell.length_c   1.000
_cell.angle_alpha   90.00
_cell.angle_beta   90.00
_cell.angle_gamma   90.00
#
_symmetry.space_group_name_H-M   'P 1'
#
loop_
_entity.id
_entity.type
_entity.pdbx_description
1 polymer ?
#
loop_
_entity_poly.entity_id
_entity_poly.type
_entity_poly.pdbx_seq_one_letter_code
_entity_poly.pdbx_strand_id
1 'polypeptide(L)'
;MNSPTFDFSTFIDAGRKAIAPAQKWNELALQGFERLARQQYAFAGDLLEFSVQEWQLLGTVRDLNELTARQMEIVSQLAEKTAQRSQDLVRAATEQQTQVSRWFDQAATEATRQAA
;
A
#
# COMPACT_ATOMS: atom_id res chain seq x y z
N MET A 1 37.84 45.07 -1.28
CA MET A 1 37.86 43.88 -0.41
C MET A 1 36.45 43.30 -0.42
N ASN A 2 36.31 42.05 -0.86
CA ASN A 2 35.04 41.41 -1.19
C ASN A 2 34.10 41.37 0.02
N SER A 3 32.92 41.98 -0.12
CA SER A 3 31.84 41.82 0.85
C SER A 3 31.27 40.41 0.69
N PRO A 4 31.09 39.62 1.78
CA PRO A 4 30.42 38.33 1.69
C PRO A 4 28.94 38.60 1.37
N THR A 5 28.59 38.55 0.08
CA THR A 5 27.19 38.53 -0.35
C THR A 5 26.55 37.26 0.21
N PHE A 6 25.68 37.43 1.19
CA PHE A 6 24.90 36.35 1.77
C PHE A 6 24.10 35.68 0.65
N ASP A 7 24.41 34.42 0.37
CA ASP A 7 23.77 33.68 -0.70
C ASP A 7 22.44 33.11 -0.21
N PHE A 8 21.37 33.89 -0.44
CA PHE A 8 19.99 33.49 -0.14
C PHE A 8 19.58 32.19 -0.84
N SER A 9 20.17 31.84 -1.98
CA SER A 9 19.83 30.61 -2.69
C SER A 9 20.33 29.38 -1.93
N THR A 10 21.55 29.44 -1.40
CA THR A 10 22.14 28.40 -0.56
C THR A 10 21.36 28.22 0.75
N PHE A 11 20.86 29.30 1.36
CA PHE A 11 20.01 29.24 2.55
C PHE A 11 18.65 28.57 2.28
N ILE A 12 17.99 28.94 1.18
CA ILE A 12 16.72 28.33 0.76
C ILE A 12 16.90 26.84 0.43
N ASP A 13 18.01 26.47 -0.23
CA ASP A 13 18.31 25.07 -0.56
C ASP A 13 18.64 24.24 0.70
N ALA A 14 19.33 24.81 1.67
CA ALA A 14 19.54 24.17 2.97
C ALA A 14 18.21 23.95 3.71
N GLY A 15 17.32 24.95 3.67
CA GLY A 15 15.96 24.84 4.23
C GLY A 15 15.14 23.74 3.56
N ARG A 16 15.17 23.63 2.22
CA ARG A 16 14.52 22.55 1.47
C ARG A 16 15.09 21.18 1.83
N LYS A 17 16.41 21.04 1.89
CA LYS A 17 17.08 19.79 2.27
C LYS A 17 16.72 19.37 3.69
N ALA A 18 16.55 20.31 4.62
CA ALA A 18 16.18 20.02 6.01
C ALA A 18 14.75 19.45 6.14
N ILE A 19 13.81 19.87 5.29
CA ILE A 19 12.40 19.40 5.34
C ILE A 19 12.14 18.20 4.41
N ALA A 20 13.01 17.94 3.44
CA ALA A 20 12.84 16.85 2.46
C ALA A 20 12.62 15.46 3.10
N PRO A 21 13.31 15.07 4.19
CA PRO A 21 13.05 13.79 4.86
C PRO A 21 11.62 13.70 5.43
N ALA A 22 11.11 14.79 6.02
CA ALA A 22 9.77 14.84 6.57
C ALA A 22 8.69 14.82 5.47
N GLN A 23 8.94 15.50 4.34
CA GLN A 23 8.05 15.41 3.18
C GLN A 23 8.01 13.98 2.63
N LYS A 24 9.17 13.32 2.50
CA LYS A 24 9.24 11.94 2.00
C LYS A 24 8.56 10.95 2.95
N TRP A 25 8.71 11.14 4.25
CA TRP A 25 8.00 10.36 5.26
C TRP A 25 6.48 10.48 5.14
N ASN A 26 5.97 11.71 5.00
CA ASN A 26 4.53 11.94 4.81
C ASN A 26 4.01 11.28 3.52
N GLU A 27 4.78 11.33 2.43
CA GLU A 27 4.43 10.68 1.16
C GLU A 27 4.33 9.15 1.33
N LEU A 28 5.32 8.52 1.98
CA LEU A 28 5.33 7.08 2.24
C LEU A 28 4.18 6.67 3.18
N ALA A 29 3.87 7.48 4.19
CA ALA A 29 2.75 7.24 5.10
C ALA A 29 1.40 7.32 4.36
N LEU A 30 1.22 8.33 3.50
CA LEU A 30 -0.01 8.49 2.72
C LEU A 30 -0.21 7.33 1.74
N GLN A 31 0.85 6.89 1.06
CA GLN A 31 0.81 5.72 0.18
C GLN A 31 0.47 4.43 0.93
N GLY A 32 1.03 4.24 2.13
CA GLY A 32 0.70 3.11 3.00
C GLY A 32 -0.77 3.13 3.43
N PHE A 33 -1.28 4.30 3.84
CA PHE A 33 -2.68 4.48 4.21
C PHE A 33 -3.63 4.23 3.03
N GLU A 34 -3.32 4.77 1.84
CA GLU A 34 -4.13 4.58 0.64
C GLU A 34 -4.19 3.10 0.23
N ARG A 35 -3.06 2.38 0.28
CA ARG A 35 -3.01 0.94 0.03
C ARG A 35 -3.89 0.16 1.01
N LEU A 36 -3.82 0.47 2.30
CA LEU A 36 -4.67 -0.14 3.32
C LEU A 36 -6.16 0.17 3.08
N ALA A 37 -6.50 1.41 2.75
CA ALA A 37 -7.87 1.81 2.47
C ALA A 37 -8.44 1.06 1.25
N ARG A 38 -7.69 0.98 0.14
CA ARG A 38 -8.11 0.19 -1.04
C ARG A 38 -8.26 -1.28 -0.71
N GLN A 39 -7.38 -1.84 0.13
CA GLN A 39 -7.52 -3.20 0.59
C GLN A 39 -8.82 -3.37 1.38
N GLN A 40 -9.08 -2.58 2.42
CA GLN A 40 -10.31 -2.68 3.21
C GLN A 40 -11.56 -2.58 2.32
N TYR A 41 -11.56 -1.67 1.34
CA TYR A 41 -12.65 -1.53 0.38
C TYR A 41 -12.84 -2.79 -0.50
N ALA A 42 -11.76 -3.33 -1.06
CA ALA A 42 -11.81 -4.55 -1.86
C ALA A 42 -12.33 -5.75 -1.04
N PHE A 43 -11.94 -5.87 0.24
CA PHE A 43 -12.46 -6.92 1.12
C PHE A 43 -13.97 -6.83 1.29
N ALA A 44 -14.46 -5.62 1.58
CA ALA A 44 -15.88 -5.40 1.79
C ALA A 44 -16.67 -5.75 0.53
N GLY A 45 -16.14 -5.41 -0.65
CA GLY A 45 -16.72 -5.80 -1.94
C GLY A 45 -16.79 -7.32 -2.13
N ASP A 46 -15.70 -8.03 -1.85
CA ASP A 46 -15.65 -9.50 -1.96
C ASP A 46 -16.61 -10.18 -0.98
N LEU A 47 -16.73 -9.67 0.25
CA LEU A 47 -17.66 -10.19 1.25
C LEU A 47 -19.12 -9.95 0.85
N LEU A 48 -19.39 -8.79 0.24
CA LEU A 48 -20.71 -8.44 -0.26
C LEU A 48 -21.09 -9.35 -1.45
N GLU A 49 -20.16 -9.57 -2.38
CA GLU A 49 -20.36 -10.50 -3.50
C GLU A 49 -20.61 -11.93 -3.01
N PHE A 50 -19.81 -12.42 -2.06
CA PHE A 50 -20.03 -13.70 -1.39
C PHE A 50 -21.45 -13.79 -0.79
N SER A 51 -21.86 -12.77 -0.03
CA SER A 51 -23.19 -12.76 0.58
C SER A 51 -24.28 -12.82 -0.49
N VAL A 52 -24.19 -12.01 -1.56
CA VAL A 52 -25.18 -12.00 -2.65
C VAL A 52 -25.25 -13.36 -3.34
N GLN A 53 -24.11 -14.02 -3.56
CA GLN A 53 -24.08 -15.36 -4.14
C GLN A 53 -24.74 -16.40 -3.23
N GLU A 54 -24.52 -16.36 -1.91
CA GLU A 54 -25.24 -17.22 -0.95
C GLU A 54 -26.75 -16.96 -0.95
N TRP A 55 -27.18 -15.69 -0.94
CA TRP A 55 -28.60 -15.33 -1.00
C TRP A 55 -29.27 -15.81 -2.30
N GLN A 56 -28.58 -15.70 -3.43
CA GLN A 56 -29.06 -16.26 -4.70
C GLN A 56 -29.18 -17.78 -4.64
N LEU A 57 -28.18 -18.46 -4.08
CA LEU A 57 -28.18 -19.92 -3.93
C LEU A 57 -29.39 -20.42 -3.13
N LEU A 58 -29.68 -19.76 -1.99
CA LEU A 58 -30.84 -20.06 -1.15
C LEU A 58 -32.19 -19.78 -1.85
N GLY A 59 -32.24 -18.80 -2.75
CA GLY A 59 -33.46 -18.40 -3.45
C GLY A 59 -33.79 -19.16 -4.74
N THR A 60 -32.81 -19.83 -5.34
CA THR A 60 -32.97 -20.43 -6.69
C THR A 60 -32.82 -21.93 -6.77
N VAL A 61 -32.10 -22.57 -5.84
CA VAL A 61 -31.76 -23.98 -5.98
C VAL A 61 -32.87 -24.89 -5.43
N ARG A 62 -33.37 -25.81 -6.27
CA ARG A 62 -34.37 -26.84 -5.92
C ARG A 62 -33.78 -28.26 -5.82
N ASP A 63 -32.53 -28.44 -6.25
CA ASP A 63 -31.82 -29.74 -6.31
C ASP A 63 -30.52 -29.70 -5.47
N LEU A 64 -30.31 -30.71 -4.63
CA LEU A 64 -29.16 -30.82 -3.73
C LEU A 64 -27.82 -30.99 -4.49
N ASN A 65 -27.84 -31.56 -5.68
CA ASN A 65 -26.62 -31.77 -6.47
C ASN A 65 -26.13 -30.45 -7.07
N GLU A 66 -27.06 -29.61 -7.56
CA GLU A 66 -26.77 -28.25 -8.01
C GLU A 66 -26.31 -27.34 -6.86
N LEU A 67 -26.91 -27.53 -5.67
CA LEU A 67 -26.52 -26.81 -4.45
C LEU A 67 -25.06 -27.06 -4.10
N THR A 68 -24.65 -28.33 -4.08
CA THR A 68 -23.30 -28.74 -3.68
C THR A 68 -22.25 -28.24 -4.67
N ALA A 69 -22.53 -28.34 -5.97
CA ALA A 69 -21.64 -27.86 -7.02
C ALA A 69 -21.43 -26.34 -6.94
N ARG A 70 -22.52 -25.57 -6.81
CA ARG A 70 -22.42 -24.10 -6.69
C ARG A 70 -21.82 -23.65 -5.36
N GLN A 71 -22.06 -24.36 -4.28
CA GLN A 71 -21.44 -24.06 -2.99
C GLN A 71 -19.91 -24.28 -3.05
N MET A 72 -19.45 -25.34 -3.71
CA MET A 72 -18.02 -25.55 -3.97
C MET A 72 -17.43 -24.43 -4.84
N GLU A 73 -18.17 -23.96 -5.85
CA GLU A 73 -17.74 -22.86 -6.71
C GLU A 73 -17.59 -21.55 -5.93
N ILE A 74 -18.57 -21.17 -5.11
CA ILE A 74 -18.51 -19.96 -4.26
C ILE A 74 -17.32 -20.02 -3.30
N VAL A 75 -17.11 -21.16 -2.64
CA VAL A 75 -16.00 -21.36 -1.70
C VAL A 75 -14.65 -21.34 -2.43
N SER A 76 -14.57 -21.95 -3.61
CA SER A 76 -13.38 -21.92 -4.47
C SER A 76 -13.02 -20.49 -4.87
N GLN A 77 -13.99 -19.69 -5.33
CA GLN A 77 -13.77 -18.30 -5.71
C GLN A 77 -13.30 -17.46 -4.52
N LEU A 78 -13.89 -17.66 -3.34
CA LEU A 78 -13.46 -16.97 -2.12
C LEU A 78 -12.03 -17.36 -1.72
N ALA A 79 -11.68 -18.64 -1.83
CA ALA A 79 -10.35 -19.15 -1.52
C ALA A 79 -9.28 -18.58 -2.48
N GLU A 80 -9.56 -18.57 -3.78
CA GLU A 80 -8.67 -17.99 -4.80
C GLU A 80 -8.43 -16.50 -4.56
N LYS A 81 -9.52 -15.73 -4.38
CA LYS A 81 -9.44 -14.30 -4.06
C LYS A 81 -8.62 -14.04 -2.80
N THR A 82 -8.84 -14.82 -1.74
CA THR A 82 -8.10 -14.69 -0.47
C THR A 82 -6.61 -15.00 -0.65
N ALA A 83 -6.29 -16.07 -1.39
CA ALA A 83 -4.90 -16.45 -1.67
C ALA A 83 -4.18 -15.37 -2.49
N GLN A 84 -4.83 -14.84 -3.53
CA GLN A 84 -4.27 -13.79 -4.38
C GLN A 84 -4.01 -12.51 -3.57
N ARG A 85 -4.92 -12.16 -2.67
CA ARG A 85 -4.79 -10.99 -1.79
C ARG A 85 -3.66 -11.12 -0.78
N SER A 86 -3.44 -12.33 -0.25
CA SER A 86 -2.30 -12.62 0.62
C SER A 86 -0.98 -12.40 -0.13
N GLN A 87 -0.89 -12.86 -1.38
CA GLN A 87 0.29 -12.63 -2.22
C GLN A 87 0.51 -11.13 -2.51
N ASP A 88 -0.55 -10.40 -2.82
CA ASP A 88 -0.48 -8.95 -3.08
C ASP A 88 -0.09 -8.16 -1.83
N LEU A 89 -0.58 -8.56 -0.65
CA LEU A 89 -0.18 -7.99 0.64
C LEU A 89 1.31 -8.19 0.91
N VAL A 90 1.81 -9.41 0.72
CA VAL A 90 3.23 -9.73 0.91
C VAL A 90 4.09 -8.90 -0.04
N ARG A 91 3.72 -8.84 -1.33
CA ARG A 91 4.43 -7.99 -2.31
C ARG A 91 4.43 -6.52 -1.92
N ALA A 92 3.26 -5.96 -1.59
CA ALA A 92 3.14 -4.56 -1.20
C ALA A 92 3.97 -4.23 0.05
N ALA A 93 4.00 -5.14 1.03
CA ALA A 93 4.81 -5.00 2.24
C ALA A 93 6.32 -5.05 1.93
N THR A 94 6.77 -6.00 1.11
CA THR A 94 8.19 -6.10 0.69
C THR A 94 8.63 -4.86 -0.10
N GLU A 95 7.79 -4.37 -1.02
CA GLU A 95 8.07 -3.13 -1.76
C GLU A 95 8.20 -1.93 -0.82
N GLN A 96 7.29 -1.78 0.15
CA GLN A 96 7.31 -0.68 1.09
C GLN A 96 8.54 -0.74 2.02
N GLN A 97 8.88 -1.93 2.52
CA GLN A 97 10.11 -2.15 3.29
C GLN A 97 11.34 -1.72 2.48
N THR A 98 11.41 -2.14 1.21
CA THR A 98 12.52 -1.81 0.31
C THR A 98 12.61 -0.31 0.02
N GLN A 99 11.47 0.37 -0.12
CA GLN A 99 11.44 1.82 -0.32
C GLN A 99 11.90 2.58 0.93
N VAL A 100 11.45 2.16 2.12
CA VAL A 100 11.86 2.79 3.39
C VAL A 100 13.35 2.58 3.65
N SER A 101 13.87 1.36 3.48
CA SER A 101 15.31 1.10 3.64
C SER A 101 16.15 1.93 2.66
N ARG A 102 15.79 1.97 1.38
CA ARG A 102 16.50 2.80 0.39
C ARG A 102 16.49 4.29 0.75
N TRP A 103 15.35 4.80 1.23
CA TRP A 103 15.26 6.18 1.69
C TRP A 103 16.18 6.45 2.89
N PHE A 104 16.20 5.55 3.87
CA PHE A 104 17.12 5.64 5.01
C PHE A 104 18.58 5.64 4.58
N ASP A 105 18.98 4.72 3.70
CA ASP A 105 20.35 4.63 3.20
C ASP A 105 20.77 5.91 2.45
N GLN A 106 19.86 6.47 1.65
CA GLN A 106 20.07 7.73 0.94
C GLN A 106 20.22 8.91 1.91
N ALA A 107 19.34 9.02 2.89
CA ALA A 107 19.40 10.08 3.91
C ALA A 107 20.69 10.00 4.74
N ALA A 108 21.12 8.79 5.12
CA ALA A 108 22.37 8.55 5.84
C ALA A 108 23.61 8.94 5.00
N THR A 109 23.60 8.59 3.71
CA THR A 109 24.68 8.92 2.76
C THR A 109 24.77 10.42 2.50
N GLU A 110 23.64 11.11 2.40
CA GLU A 110 23.61 12.58 2.24
C GLU A 110 24.07 13.31 3.50
N ALA A 111 23.69 12.82 4.70
CA ALA A 111 24.15 13.37 5.96
C ALA A 111 25.67 13.23 6.14
N THR A 112 26.24 12.09 5.75
CA THR A 112 27.70 11.89 5.79
C THR A 112 28.44 12.76 4.76
N ARG A 113 27.88 12.99 3.57
CA ARG A 113 28.46 13.91 2.57
C ARG A 113 28.39 15.38 2.97
N GLN A 114 27.41 15.79 3.77
CA GLN A 114 27.32 17.17 4.27
C GLN A 114 28.22 17.43 5.49
N ALA A 115 28.68 16.37 6.16
CA ALA A 115 29.56 16.46 7.33
C ALA A 115 31.07 16.36 6.99
N ALA A 116 31.42 16.02 5.74
CA ALA A 116 32.79 15.93 5.22
C ALA A 116 33.14 17.15 4.36
#